data_AF-A0AA38J2Q3-F1
#
_entry.id   AF-A0AA38J2Q3-F1
#
_cell.length_a   1.000
_cell.length_b   1.000
_cell.length_c   1.000
_cell.angle_alpha   90.00
_cell.angle_beta   90.00
_cell.angle_gamma   90.00
#
_symmetry.space_group_name_H-M   'P 1'
#
loop_
_entity.id
_entity.type
_entity.pdbx_description
1 polymer ?
#
loop_
_entity_poly.entity_id
_entity_poly.type
_entity_poly.pdbx_seq_one_letter_code
_entity_poly.pdbx_strand_id
1 'polypeptide(L)'
;MGSIAGGGSSTTGDDRTEEQKEADKKLAERLSALIEDANSRVVPICKMIRTHIENMDARKDEDKNEDELVRQVKPLLQQAEKILGETEGMVKGADPDNRLSNKAKRHTEAHAATPEEQRLAAALKVMLEEVGGTIEWARNKLDSFPKAKKDLGPLLDALGQPLTQIVGGVMLLLTGVLNLLGKLLSGLGLDSLLKGIVAATGLDKLYNSLGLGKWLGGK
;
A
#
# COMPACT_ATOMS: atom_id res chain seq x y z
N MET A 1 52.73 -5.36 32.02
CA MET A 1 51.68 -6.36 32.35
C MET A 1 50.47 -5.59 32.86
N GLY A 2 49.30 -5.55 32.26
CA GLY A 2 48.80 -6.04 30.98
C GLY A 2 47.56 -5.20 30.66
N SER A 3 47.41 -4.80 29.39
CA SER A 3 46.29 -3.99 28.90
C SER A 3 44.98 -4.75 29.01
N ILE A 4 43.96 -4.07 29.53
CA ILE A 4 42.57 -4.52 29.54
C ILE A 4 42.01 -4.24 28.15
N ALA A 5 41.79 -5.30 27.38
CA ALA A 5 41.13 -5.22 26.08
C ALA A 5 39.64 -4.94 26.30
N GLY A 6 39.21 -3.71 25.97
CA GLY A 6 37.81 -3.37 25.79
C GLY A 6 37.29 -4.04 24.52
N GLY A 7 36.55 -5.14 24.67
CA GLY A 7 35.77 -5.74 23.60
C GLY A 7 34.68 -4.77 23.17
N GLY A 8 34.80 -4.25 21.95
CA GLY A 8 33.80 -3.39 21.33
C GLY A 8 32.46 -4.11 21.20
N SER A 9 31.43 -3.49 21.77
CA SER A 9 30.03 -3.82 21.51
C SER A 9 29.68 -3.38 20.09
N SER A 10 29.78 -4.28 19.11
CA SER A 10 29.18 -4.09 17.79
C SER A 10 27.73 -4.58 17.81
N THR A 11 26.82 -3.78 18.35
CA THR A 11 25.38 -4.08 18.34
C THR A 11 24.68 -3.23 17.31
N THR A 12 24.77 -3.65 16.04
CA THR A 12 23.89 -3.26 14.94
C THR A 12 23.57 -4.50 14.08
N GLY A 13 23.40 -5.66 14.73
CA GLY A 13 23.27 -6.96 14.08
C GLY A 13 21.81 -7.31 13.81
N ASP A 14 21.52 -7.80 12.61
CA ASP A 14 20.25 -8.46 12.31
C ASP A 14 20.11 -9.73 13.15
N ASP A 15 19.28 -9.71 14.19
CA ASP A 15 19.07 -10.83 15.12
C ASP A 15 18.26 -12.00 14.52
N ARG A 16 17.86 -11.92 13.24
CA ARG A 16 17.17 -13.00 12.54
C ARG A 16 18.12 -14.16 12.26
N THR A 17 17.61 -15.38 12.45
CA THR A 17 18.28 -16.61 12.00
C THR A 17 18.36 -16.66 10.47
N GLU A 18 19.30 -17.42 9.92
CA GLU A 18 19.41 -17.61 8.46
C GLU A 18 18.15 -18.24 7.86
N GLU A 19 17.47 -19.13 8.59
CA GLU A 19 16.17 -19.68 8.17
C GLU A 19 15.08 -18.60 8.09
N GLN A 20 15.07 -17.63 9.01
CA GLN A 20 14.14 -16.51 8.97
C GLN A 20 14.45 -15.58 7.79
N LYS A 21 15.72 -15.24 7.56
CA LYS A 21 16.13 -14.40 6.43
C LYS A 21 15.74 -15.02 5.09
N GLU A 22 15.97 -16.32 4.92
CA GLU A 22 15.60 -17.04 3.70
C GLU A 22 14.07 -17.14 3.52
N ALA A 23 13.31 -17.28 4.62
CA ALA A 23 11.85 -17.28 4.57
C ALA A 23 11.28 -15.90 4.20
N ASP A 24 11.81 -14.83 4.81
CA ASP A 24 11.45 -13.44 4.50
C ASP A 24 11.76 -13.11 3.04
N LYS A 25 12.93 -13.53 2.55
CA LYS A 25 13.35 -13.37 1.16
C LYS A 25 12.37 -14.02 0.19
N LYS A 26 12.07 -15.31 0.37
CA LYS A 26 11.11 -16.05 -0.48
C LYS A 26 9.72 -15.44 -0.44
N LEU A 27 9.29 -14.98 0.73
CA LEU A 27 8.01 -14.29 0.88
C LEU A 27 8.02 -12.96 0.11
N ALA A 28 9.08 -12.15 0.24
CA ALA A 28 9.22 -10.88 -0.45
C ALA A 28 9.22 -11.05 -1.97
N GLU A 29 9.94 -12.05 -2.49
CA GLU A 29 9.94 -12.41 -3.92
C GLU A 29 8.54 -12.78 -4.43
N ARG A 30 7.85 -13.66 -3.69
CA ARG A 30 6.49 -14.09 -4.04
C ARG A 30 5.50 -12.93 -4.03
N LEU A 31 5.51 -12.11 -2.97
CA LEU A 31 4.63 -10.95 -2.86
C LEU A 31 4.93 -9.90 -3.94
N SER A 32 6.21 -9.69 -4.26
CA SER A 32 6.60 -8.77 -5.34
C SER A 32 5.99 -9.19 -6.66
N ALA A 33 6.12 -10.47 -7.03
CA ALA A 33 5.57 -10.99 -8.28
C ALA A 33 4.03 -10.84 -8.35
N LEU A 34 3.33 -11.11 -7.25
CA LEU A 34 1.86 -10.95 -7.19
C LEU A 34 1.44 -9.49 -7.40
N ILE A 35 2.14 -8.55 -6.77
CA ILE A 35 1.80 -7.12 -6.85
C ILE A 35 2.21 -6.54 -8.21
N GLU A 36 3.32 -7.00 -8.80
CA GLU A 36 3.74 -6.63 -10.15
C GLU A 36 2.73 -7.12 -11.21
N ASP A 37 2.23 -8.35 -11.10
CA ASP A 37 1.16 -8.87 -11.97
C ASP A 37 -0.10 -8.01 -11.85
N ALA A 38 -0.53 -7.73 -10.62
CA ALA A 38 -1.68 -6.88 -10.36
C ALA A 38 -1.49 -5.47 -10.96
N ASN A 39 -0.31 -4.86 -10.80
CA ASN A 39 0.04 -3.57 -11.38
C ASN A 39 -0.06 -3.60 -12.91
N SER A 40 0.44 -4.64 -13.56
CA SER A 40 0.39 -4.76 -15.03
C SER A 40 -1.05 -4.72 -15.57
N ARG A 41 -2.02 -5.17 -14.76
CA ARG A 41 -3.45 -5.24 -15.10
C ARG A 41 -4.22 -3.99 -14.68
N VAL A 42 -3.98 -3.44 -13.48
CA VAL A 42 -4.77 -2.33 -12.92
C VAL A 42 -4.32 -0.96 -13.42
N VAL A 43 -3.02 -0.76 -13.69
CA VAL A 43 -2.49 0.54 -14.12
C VAL A 43 -3.11 1.03 -15.45
N PRO A 44 -3.26 0.18 -16.49
CA PRO A 44 -3.97 0.58 -17.70
C PRO A 44 -5.43 1.00 -17.42
N ILE A 45 -6.11 0.33 -16.49
CA ILE A 45 -7.49 0.64 -16.10
C ILE A 45 -7.56 2.00 -15.41
N CYS A 46 -6.64 2.28 -14.47
CA CYS A 46 -6.51 3.59 -13.83
C CYS A 46 -6.32 4.72 -14.85
N LYS A 47 -5.48 4.50 -15.86
CA LYS A 47 -5.28 5.47 -16.95
C LYS A 47 -6.57 5.71 -17.74
N MET A 48 -7.32 4.66 -18.09
CA MET A 48 -8.60 4.81 -18.77
C MET A 48 -9.62 5.59 -17.92
N ILE A 49 -9.71 5.31 -16.62
CA ILE A 49 -10.57 6.06 -15.69
C ILE A 49 -10.23 7.55 -15.72
N ARG A 50 -8.94 7.90 -15.59
CA ARG A 50 -8.46 9.29 -15.64
C ARG A 50 -8.85 9.95 -16.97
N THR A 51 -8.58 9.29 -18.09
CA THR A 51 -8.91 9.81 -19.42
C THR A 51 -10.41 10.08 -19.59
N HIS A 52 -11.30 9.19 -19.12
CA HIS A 52 -12.74 9.44 -19.21
C HIS A 52 -13.18 10.65 -18.39
N ILE A 53 -12.64 10.81 -17.18
CA ILE A 53 -12.95 11.95 -16.31
C ILE A 53 -12.39 13.26 -16.89
N GLU A 54 -11.13 13.27 -17.35
CA GLU A 54 -10.49 14.43 -17.99
C GLU A 54 -11.23 14.88 -19.24
N ASN A 55 -11.61 13.93 -20.10
CA ASN A 55 -12.36 14.22 -21.31
C ASN A 55 -13.74 14.79 -21.00
N MET A 56 -14.38 14.40 -19.89
CA MET A 56 -15.65 14.97 -19.47
C MET A 56 -15.47 16.38 -18.88
N ASP A 57 -14.44 16.58 -18.06
CA ASP A 57 -14.09 17.87 -17.43
C ASP A 57 -13.73 18.95 -18.47
N ALA A 58 -13.09 18.56 -19.57
CA ALA A 58 -12.70 19.45 -20.65
C ALA A 58 -13.86 19.90 -21.57
N ARG A 59 -15.05 19.27 -21.47
CA ARG A 59 -16.22 19.68 -22.28
C ARG A 59 -16.77 21.02 -21.80
N LYS A 60 -17.48 21.71 -22.69
CA LYS A 60 -18.32 22.85 -22.28
C LYS A 60 -19.43 22.37 -21.34
N ASP A 61 -19.87 23.22 -20.42
CA ASP A 61 -20.85 22.83 -19.39
C ASP A 61 -22.16 22.29 -19.97
N GLU A 62 -22.62 22.82 -21.11
CA GLU A 62 -23.80 22.35 -21.83
C GLU A 62 -23.66 20.95 -22.45
N ASP A 63 -22.41 20.51 -22.69
CA ASP A 63 -22.07 19.22 -23.31
C ASP A 63 -21.62 18.17 -22.28
N LYS A 64 -21.52 18.54 -21.00
CA LYS A 64 -21.17 17.62 -19.91
C LYS A 64 -22.31 16.66 -19.66
N ASN A 65 -22.02 15.37 -19.77
CA ASN A 65 -22.99 14.30 -19.57
C ASN A 65 -22.53 13.34 -18.48
N GLU A 66 -23.06 13.53 -17.27
CA GLU A 66 -22.71 12.70 -16.11
C GLU A 66 -23.13 11.23 -16.28
N ASP A 67 -24.24 10.94 -16.98
CA ASP A 67 -24.67 9.57 -17.24
C ASP A 67 -23.72 8.83 -18.18
N GLU A 68 -23.19 9.53 -19.18
CA GLU A 68 -22.15 9.00 -20.05
C GLU A 68 -20.88 8.70 -19.26
N LEU A 69 -20.45 9.63 -18.39
CA LEU A 69 -19.28 9.44 -17.54
C LEU A 69 -19.43 8.20 -16.64
N VAL A 70 -20.58 8.08 -15.96
CA VAL A 70 -20.89 6.92 -15.11
C VAL A 70 -20.83 5.63 -15.92
N ARG A 71 -21.44 5.59 -17.10
CA ARG A 71 -21.45 4.40 -17.98
C ARG A 71 -20.05 3.98 -18.42
N GLN A 72 -19.14 4.93 -18.61
CA GLN A 72 -17.75 4.67 -19.02
C GLN A 72 -16.86 4.24 -17.85
N VAL A 73 -16.96 4.92 -16.70
CA VAL A 73 -16.04 4.73 -15.57
C VAL A 73 -16.44 3.57 -14.67
N LYS A 74 -17.74 3.35 -14.43
CA LYS A 74 -18.24 2.29 -13.56
C LYS A 74 -17.68 0.89 -13.87
N PRO A 75 -17.72 0.38 -15.12
CA PRO A 75 -17.19 -0.95 -15.41
C PRO A 75 -15.68 -1.05 -15.17
N LEU A 76 -14.92 0.04 -15.36
CA LEU A 76 -13.49 0.08 -15.11
C LEU A 76 -13.18 -0.01 -13.61
N LEU A 77 -13.93 0.72 -12.78
CA LEU A 77 -13.78 0.62 -11.32
C LEU A 77 -14.09 -0.79 -10.81
N GLN A 78 -15.16 -1.42 -11.30
CA GLN A 78 -15.52 -2.79 -10.95
C GLN A 78 -14.45 -3.80 -11.38
N GLN A 79 -13.84 -3.60 -12.55
CA GLN A 79 -12.74 -4.44 -13.03
C GLN A 79 -11.48 -4.28 -12.17
N ALA A 80 -11.12 -3.04 -11.81
CA ALA A 80 -10.00 -2.76 -10.92
C ALA A 80 -10.23 -3.36 -9.52
N GLU A 81 -11.44 -3.22 -8.98
CA GLU A 81 -11.82 -3.79 -7.68
C GLU A 81 -11.68 -5.31 -7.68
N LYS A 82 -12.16 -5.99 -8.73
CA LYS A 82 -12.01 -7.44 -8.88
C LYS A 82 -10.55 -7.88 -8.89
N ILE A 83 -9.69 -7.18 -9.63
CA ILE A 83 -8.25 -7.49 -9.68
C ILE A 83 -7.62 -7.32 -8.30
N LEU A 84 -7.90 -6.21 -7.61
CA LEU A 84 -7.34 -5.98 -6.29
C LEU A 84 -7.89 -6.96 -5.25
N GLY A 85 -9.16 -7.35 -5.32
CA GLY A 85 -9.75 -8.37 -4.45
C GLY A 85 -9.11 -9.76 -4.64
N GLU A 86 -8.84 -10.16 -5.88
CA GLU A 86 -8.09 -11.39 -6.19
C GLU A 86 -6.67 -11.32 -5.60
N THR A 87 -5.97 -10.21 -5.82
CA THR A 87 -4.61 -9.98 -5.30
C THR A 87 -4.57 -9.98 -3.78
N GLU A 88 -5.56 -9.36 -3.13
CA GLU A 88 -5.71 -9.34 -1.68
C GLU A 88 -5.83 -10.76 -1.10
N GLY A 89 -6.66 -11.61 -1.72
CA GLY A 89 -6.77 -13.02 -1.36
C GLY A 89 -5.46 -13.78 -1.54
N MET A 90 -4.73 -13.53 -2.63
CA MET A 90 -3.43 -14.16 -2.88
C MET A 90 -2.35 -13.71 -1.88
N VAL A 91 -2.33 -12.43 -1.51
CA VAL A 91 -1.42 -11.87 -0.49
C VAL A 91 -1.70 -12.50 0.87
N LYS A 92 -2.97 -12.62 1.28
CA LYS A 92 -3.35 -13.34 2.50
C LYS A 92 -2.93 -14.80 2.46
N GLY A 93 -3.07 -15.46 1.31
CA GLY A 93 -2.65 -16.84 1.10
C GLY A 93 -1.13 -17.05 1.01
N ALA A 94 -0.33 -15.98 1.02
CA ALA A 94 1.13 -16.08 0.97
C ALA A 94 1.77 -16.47 2.32
N ASP A 95 1.11 -16.16 3.45
CA ASP A 95 1.49 -16.58 4.82
C ASP A 95 0.25 -17.11 5.60
N PRO A 96 -0.28 -18.30 5.24
CA PRO A 96 -1.55 -18.80 5.77
C PRO A 96 -1.54 -19.08 7.28
N ASP A 97 -0.37 -19.36 7.86
CA ASP A 97 -0.23 -19.68 9.28
C ASP A 97 0.09 -18.43 10.14
N ASN A 98 0.18 -17.23 9.54
CA ASN A 98 0.74 -16.03 10.17
C ASN A 98 2.13 -16.29 10.81
N ARG A 99 2.88 -17.28 10.30
CA ARG A 99 4.14 -17.71 10.93
C ARG A 99 5.22 -16.66 10.76
N LEU A 100 5.21 -15.96 9.64
CA LEU A 100 6.12 -14.84 9.39
C LEU A 100 5.61 -13.60 10.14
N SER A 101 4.32 -13.28 10.05
CA SER A 101 3.70 -12.15 10.79
C SER A 101 3.95 -12.21 12.31
N ASN A 102 3.81 -13.37 12.94
CA ASN A 102 3.99 -13.55 14.39
C ASN A 102 5.45 -13.51 14.82
N LYS A 103 6.39 -13.85 13.94
CA LYS A 103 7.83 -13.75 14.17
C LYS A 103 8.34 -12.33 13.92
N ALA A 104 7.86 -11.64 12.88
CA ALA A 104 8.22 -10.28 12.54
C ALA A 104 7.89 -9.28 13.68
N LYS A 105 6.75 -9.45 14.35
CA LYS A 105 6.37 -8.65 15.55
C LYS A 105 7.38 -8.71 16.71
N ARG A 106 8.28 -9.69 16.73
CA ARG A 106 9.32 -9.84 17.77
C ARG A 106 10.65 -9.20 17.38
N HIS A 107 10.86 -8.89 16.10
CA HIS A 107 12.08 -8.31 15.56
C HIS A 107 11.77 -6.95 14.93
N THR A 108 11.57 -5.95 15.79
CA THR A 108 11.27 -4.56 15.40
C THR A 108 12.51 -3.69 15.25
N GLU A 109 13.71 -4.27 15.31
CA GLU A 109 14.94 -3.52 15.04
C GLU A 109 15.07 -3.32 13.53
N ALA A 110 15.04 -2.06 13.12
CA ALA A 110 15.09 -1.64 11.74
C ALA A 110 16.40 -2.09 11.08
N HIS A 111 16.39 -3.24 10.42
CA HIS A 111 17.47 -3.61 9.53
C HIS A 111 17.35 -2.86 8.19
N ALA A 112 18.46 -2.72 7.48
CA ALA A 112 18.42 -2.22 6.10
C ALA A 112 17.57 -3.17 5.25
N ALA A 113 16.62 -2.63 4.48
CA ALA A 113 15.75 -3.43 3.61
C ALA A 113 16.60 -4.22 2.61
N THR A 114 16.35 -5.51 2.51
CA THR A 114 16.97 -6.42 1.53
C THR A 114 16.60 -6.03 0.09
N PRO A 115 17.35 -6.44 -0.94
CA PRO A 115 16.99 -6.19 -2.33
C PRO A 115 15.58 -6.66 -2.69
N GLU A 116 15.14 -7.79 -2.13
CA GLU A 116 13.82 -8.36 -2.36
C GLU A 116 12.71 -7.53 -1.68
N GLU A 117 12.94 -7.04 -0.45
CA GLU A 117 12.03 -6.09 0.20
C GLU A 117 11.99 -4.73 -0.50
N GLN A 118 13.11 -4.28 -1.07
CA GLN A 118 13.16 -3.05 -1.87
C GLN A 118 12.34 -3.19 -3.16
N ARG A 119 12.44 -4.33 -3.85
CA ARG A 119 11.60 -4.64 -5.01
C ARG A 119 10.11 -4.67 -4.63
N LEU A 120 9.77 -5.32 -3.52
CA LEU A 120 8.40 -5.35 -3.01
C LEU A 120 7.88 -3.95 -2.70
N ALA A 121 8.68 -3.11 -2.04
CA ALA A 121 8.34 -1.73 -1.78
C ALA A 121 8.16 -0.92 -3.07
N ALA A 122 8.96 -1.16 -4.12
CA ALA A 122 8.80 -0.53 -5.42
C ALA A 122 7.52 -0.99 -6.14
N ALA A 123 7.15 -2.26 -6.05
CA ALA A 123 5.89 -2.76 -6.58
C ALA A 123 4.68 -2.13 -5.87
N LEU A 124 4.72 -2.03 -4.53
CA LEU A 124 3.69 -1.38 -3.73
C LEU A 124 3.61 0.13 -3.99
N LYS A 125 4.75 0.79 -4.21
CA LYS A 125 4.81 2.18 -4.65
C LYS A 125 3.97 2.40 -5.89
N VAL A 126 4.20 1.61 -6.95
CA VAL A 126 3.46 1.74 -8.21
C VAL A 126 1.96 1.55 -7.97
N MET A 127 1.58 0.55 -7.18
CA MET A 127 0.17 0.31 -6.85
C MET A 127 -0.47 1.50 -6.12
N LEU A 128 0.24 2.09 -5.15
CA LEU A 128 -0.22 3.24 -4.37
C LEU A 128 -0.33 4.51 -5.23
N GLU A 129 0.68 4.80 -6.04
CA GLU A 129 0.70 5.95 -6.94
C GLU A 129 -0.41 5.86 -7.98
N GLU A 130 -0.59 4.69 -8.59
CA GLU A 130 -1.54 4.52 -9.68
C GLU A 130 -2.96 4.31 -9.19
N VAL A 131 -3.21 3.36 -8.28
CA VAL A 131 -4.56 3.10 -7.75
C VAL A 131 -4.96 4.16 -6.74
N GLY A 132 -4.16 4.33 -5.67
CA GLY A 132 -4.45 5.29 -4.61
C GLY A 132 -4.53 6.72 -5.14
N GLY A 133 -3.55 7.10 -5.98
CA GLY A 133 -3.56 8.40 -6.65
C GLY A 133 -4.76 8.59 -7.58
N THR A 134 -5.23 7.55 -8.30
CA THR A 134 -6.46 7.66 -9.10
C THR A 134 -7.69 7.85 -8.23
N ILE A 135 -7.80 7.15 -7.10
CA ILE A 135 -8.95 7.27 -6.19
C ILE A 135 -9.09 8.70 -5.68
N GLU A 136 -8.02 9.25 -5.09
CA GLU A 136 -8.04 10.60 -4.52
C GLU A 136 -8.25 11.67 -5.60
N TRP A 137 -7.55 11.55 -6.73
CA TRP A 137 -7.73 12.48 -7.85
C TRP A 137 -9.14 12.43 -8.43
N ALA A 138 -9.71 11.23 -8.62
CA ALA A 138 -11.05 11.07 -9.19
C ALA A 138 -12.12 11.62 -8.25
N ARG A 139 -12.00 11.40 -6.93
CA ARG A 139 -12.91 11.99 -5.94
C ARG A 139 -12.93 13.52 -6.05
N ASN A 140 -11.76 14.15 -6.09
CA ASN A 140 -11.65 15.61 -6.20
C ASN A 140 -12.25 16.13 -7.51
N LYS A 141 -12.02 15.42 -8.63
CA LYS A 141 -12.61 15.82 -9.92
C LYS A 141 -14.13 15.65 -9.96
N LEU A 142 -14.65 14.60 -9.32
CA LEU A 142 -16.08 14.34 -9.27
C LEU A 142 -16.87 15.34 -8.40
N ASP A 143 -16.20 16.21 -7.62
CA ASP A 143 -16.89 17.30 -6.91
C ASP A 143 -17.64 18.25 -7.86
N SER A 144 -17.16 18.39 -9.10
CA SER A 144 -17.83 19.15 -10.18
C SER A 144 -18.95 18.39 -10.88
N PHE A 145 -19.19 17.11 -10.52
CA PHE A 145 -20.17 16.21 -11.15
C PHE A 145 -21.03 15.51 -10.08
N PRO A 146 -22.05 16.18 -9.51
CA PRO A 146 -22.79 15.68 -8.35
C PRO A 146 -23.47 14.32 -8.55
N LYS A 147 -24.00 14.05 -9.75
CA LYS A 147 -24.65 12.77 -10.07
C LYS A 147 -23.60 11.67 -10.25
N ALA A 148 -22.55 11.93 -11.01
CA ALA A 148 -21.47 10.97 -11.21
C ALA A 148 -20.74 10.66 -9.89
N LYS A 149 -20.54 11.67 -9.02
CA LYS A 149 -20.00 11.48 -7.67
C LYS A 149 -20.86 10.53 -6.84
N LYS A 150 -22.18 10.67 -6.89
CA LYS A 150 -23.11 9.78 -6.16
C LYS A 150 -22.99 8.33 -6.61
N ASP A 151 -22.80 8.09 -7.91
CA ASP A 151 -22.80 6.74 -8.48
C ASP A 151 -21.41 6.08 -8.52
N LEU A 152 -20.34 6.87 -8.65
CA LEU A 152 -18.95 6.40 -8.74
C LEU A 152 -18.20 6.49 -7.41
N GLY A 153 -18.57 7.43 -6.53
CA GLY A 153 -17.95 7.60 -5.21
C GLY A 153 -17.89 6.31 -4.39
N PRO A 154 -19.02 5.59 -4.22
CA PRO A 154 -19.02 4.31 -3.51
C PRO A 154 -18.11 3.25 -4.13
N LEU A 155 -17.91 3.27 -5.45
CA LEU A 155 -17.01 2.32 -6.13
C LEU A 155 -15.53 2.70 -5.95
N LEU A 156 -15.22 4.00 -5.89
CA LEU A 156 -13.90 4.49 -5.52
C LEU A 156 -13.56 4.10 -4.07
N ASP A 157 -14.54 4.17 -3.16
CA ASP A 157 -14.40 3.73 -1.78
C ASP A 157 -14.16 2.22 -1.69
N ALA A 158 -14.96 1.43 -2.44
CA ALA A 158 -14.82 -0.02 -2.52
C ALA A 158 -13.44 -0.44 -3.05
N LEU A 159 -12.87 0.31 -4.01
CA LEU A 159 -11.51 0.08 -4.53
C LEU A 159 -10.42 0.36 -3.48
N GLY A 160 -10.65 1.32 -2.58
CA GLY A 160 -9.71 1.69 -1.53
C GLY A 160 -9.52 0.61 -0.45
N GLN A 161 -10.56 -0.21 -0.21
CA GLN A 161 -10.52 -1.28 0.79
C GLN A 161 -9.47 -2.37 0.47
N PRO A 162 -9.51 -3.08 -0.67
CA PRO A 162 -8.54 -4.11 -0.98
C PRO A 162 -7.12 -3.52 -1.14
N LEU A 163 -6.99 -2.29 -1.65
CA LEU A 163 -5.70 -1.59 -1.69
C LEU A 163 -5.08 -1.46 -0.29
N THR A 164 -5.87 -0.99 0.66
CA THR A 164 -5.48 -0.84 2.07
C THR A 164 -5.13 -2.18 2.71
N GLN A 165 -5.89 -3.23 2.41
CA GLN A 165 -5.68 -4.59 2.92
C GLN A 165 -4.41 -5.24 2.35
N ILE A 166 -4.13 -5.06 1.05
CA ILE A 166 -2.87 -5.51 0.43
C ILE A 166 -1.68 -4.84 1.12
N VAL A 167 -1.68 -3.51 1.20
CA VAL A 167 -0.56 -2.75 1.77
C VAL A 167 -0.37 -3.09 3.25
N GLY A 168 -1.47 -3.11 4.01
CA GLY A 168 -1.45 -3.48 5.43
C GLY A 168 -0.97 -4.91 5.66
N GLY A 169 -1.46 -5.87 4.87
CA GLY A 169 -1.04 -7.27 4.93
C GLY A 169 0.46 -7.43 4.68
N VAL A 170 1.00 -6.77 3.65
CA VAL A 170 2.44 -6.84 3.35
C VAL A 170 3.28 -6.16 4.44
N MET A 171 2.84 -5.02 4.98
CA MET A 171 3.59 -4.33 6.04
C MET A 171 3.65 -5.12 7.35
N LEU A 172 2.62 -5.91 7.65
CA LEU A 172 2.64 -6.80 8.82
C LEU A 172 3.58 -7.99 8.63
N LEU A 173 3.84 -8.37 7.39
CA LEU A 173 4.68 -9.51 7.03
C LEU A 173 6.18 -9.16 7.00
N LEU A 174 6.54 -7.94 6.56
CA LEU A 174 7.94 -7.56 6.30
C LEU A 174 8.26 -6.16 6.84
N THR A 175 9.06 -6.11 7.91
CA THR A 175 9.41 -4.87 8.62
C THR A 175 10.31 -3.94 7.79
N GLY A 176 11.17 -4.48 6.90
CA GLY A 176 12.00 -3.68 6.00
C GLY A 176 11.18 -2.86 5.00
N VAL A 177 10.01 -3.35 4.60
CA VAL A 177 9.09 -2.67 3.67
C VAL A 177 8.38 -1.49 4.36
N LEU A 178 8.07 -1.60 5.65
CA LEU A 178 7.32 -0.60 6.42
C LEU A 178 8.03 0.77 6.43
N ASN A 179 9.36 0.80 6.62
CA ASN A 179 10.14 2.03 6.63
C ASN A 179 10.18 2.73 5.25
N LEU A 180 10.22 1.95 4.17
CA LEU A 180 10.21 2.46 2.81
C LEU A 180 8.85 3.06 2.45
N LEU A 181 7.77 2.36 2.81
CA LEU A 181 6.41 2.81 2.52
C LEU A 181 5.95 3.97 3.40
N GLY A 182 6.40 4.04 4.66
CA GLY A 182 6.08 5.17 5.53
C GLY A 182 6.54 6.52 4.94
N LYS A 183 7.78 6.57 4.44
CA LYS A 183 8.34 7.76 3.76
C LYS A 183 7.62 8.07 2.44
N LEU A 184 7.15 7.03 1.77
CA LEU A 184 6.50 7.14 0.48
C LEU A 184 5.07 7.69 0.61
N LEU A 185 4.27 7.13 1.52
CA LEU A 185 2.89 7.56 1.75
C LEU A 185 2.84 9.04 2.17
N SER A 186 3.77 9.48 3.02
CA SER A 186 3.91 10.89 3.39
C SER A 186 4.31 11.79 2.21
N GLY A 187 5.11 11.28 1.27
CA GLY A 187 5.56 12.04 0.10
C GLY A 187 4.48 12.20 -0.99
N LEU A 188 3.49 11.30 -1.04
CA LEU A 188 2.42 11.29 -2.05
C LEU A 188 1.14 12.01 -1.60
N GLY A 189 1.05 12.42 -0.33
CA GLY A 189 -0.18 13.02 0.22
C GLY A 189 -1.35 12.05 0.37
N LEU A 190 -1.08 10.74 0.47
CA LEU A 190 -2.11 9.69 0.61
C LEU A 190 -2.51 9.47 2.09
N ASP A 191 -2.75 10.56 2.81
CA ASP A 191 -2.99 10.53 4.27
C ASP A 191 -4.24 9.75 4.67
N SER A 192 -5.29 9.82 3.85
CA SER A 192 -6.53 9.06 4.06
C SER A 192 -6.29 7.56 3.97
N LEU A 193 -5.44 7.13 3.03
CA LEU A 193 -5.06 5.73 2.86
C LEU A 193 -4.14 5.27 3.99
N LEU A 194 -3.18 6.10 4.42
CA LEU A 194 -2.35 5.80 5.59
C LEU A 194 -3.22 5.60 6.86
N LYS A 195 -4.20 6.49 7.09
CA LYS A 195 -5.18 6.34 8.19
C LYS A 195 -6.01 5.05 8.05
N GLY A 196 -6.44 4.73 6.84
CA GLY A 196 -7.17 3.51 6.52
C GLY A 196 -6.37 2.25 6.85
N ILE A 197 -5.09 2.21 6.48
CA ILE A 197 -4.17 1.13 6.82
C ILE A 197 -4.01 1.01 8.33
N VAL A 198 -3.73 2.11 9.03
CA VAL A 198 -3.55 2.12 10.48
C VAL A 198 -4.78 1.57 11.19
N ALA A 199 -5.98 1.97 10.75
CA ALA A 199 -7.25 1.47 11.27
C ALA A 199 -7.48 -0.02 10.94
N ALA A 200 -7.25 -0.44 9.70
CA ALA A 200 -7.51 -1.80 9.23
C ALA A 200 -6.58 -2.85 9.86
N THR A 201 -5.36 -2.46 10.19
CA THR A 201 -4.33 -3.35 10.75
C THR A 201 -4.29 -3.32 12.27
N GLY A 202 -5.00 -2.39 12.93
CA GLY A 202 -4.88 -2.15 14.36
C GLY A 202 -3.47 -1.66 14.76
N LEU A 203 -2.73 -1.08 13.81
CA LEU A 203 -1.38 -0.55 14.04
C LEU A 203 -1.42 0.60 15.05
N ASP A 204 -2.54 1.28 15.25
CA ASP A 204 -2.75 2.28 16.31
C ASP A 204 -2.46 1.72 17.72
N LYS A 205 -2.80 0.45 17.97
CA LYS A 205 -2.51 -0.23 19.24
C LYS A 205 -1.04 -0.58 19.38
N LEU A 206 -0.38 -0.99 18.30
CA LEU A 206 1.07 -1.22 18.25
C LEU A 206 1.86 0.09 18.36
N TYR A 207 1.38 1.16 17.72
CA TYR A 207 1.99 2.49 17.70
C TYR A 207 2.02 3.14 19.10
N ASN A 208 0.94 2.99 19.85
CA ASN A 208 0.85 3.43 21.25
C ASN A 208 1.64 2.53 22.21
N SER A 209 1.75 1.22 21.95
CA SER A 209 2.51 0.31 22.82
C SER A 209 4.03 0.29 22.55
N LEU A 210 4.47 0.71 21.36
CA LEU A 210 5.88 0.74 20.95
C LEU A 210 6.55 2.13 21.10
N GLY A 211 5.85 3.13 21.64
CA GLY A 211 6.43 4.46 21.91
C GLY A 211 6.75 5.29 20.65
N LEU A 212 6.19 4.91 19.49
CA LEU A 212 6.45 5.55 18.19
C LEU A 212 5.70 6.87 17.99
N GLY A 213 4.90 7.33 18.95
CA GLY A 213 4.20 8.63 18.94
C GLY A 213 5.10 9.85 18.71
N LYS A 214 6.42 9.69 18.82
CA LYS A 214 7.41 10.72 18.53
C LYS A 214 7.75 10.87 17.04
N TRP A 215 7.39 9.91 16.18
CA TRP A 215 7.83 9.84 14.78
C TRP A 215 6.90 10.57 13.78
N LEU A 216 5.61 10.72 14.10
CA LEU A 216 4.67 11.56 13.34
C LEU A 216 4.36 12.91 14.02
N GLY A 217 4.96 13.16 15.18
CA GLY A 217 4.81 14.39 15.96
C GLY A 217 6.15 15.07 16.24
N GLY A 218 6.87 15.42 15.18
CA GLY A 218 7.82 16.52 15.25
C GLY A 218 7.02 17.82 15.21
N LYS A 219 7.13 18.63 16.26
CA LYS A 219 6.52 19.96 16.46
C LYS A 219 6.00 20.67 15.21
#